data_AF-A0A6A6C025-F1
#
_entry.id   AF-A0A6A6C025-F1
#
_cell.length_a   1.000
_cell.length_b   1.000
_cell.length_c   1.000
_cell.angle_alpha   90.00
_cell.angle_beta   90.00
_cell.angle_gamma   90.00
#
_symmetry.space_group_name_H-M   'P 1'
#
loop_
_entity.id
_entity.type
_entity.pdbx_description
1 polymer ?
#
loop_
_entity_poly.entity_id
_entity_poly.type
_entity_poly.pdbx_seq_one_letter_code
_entity_poly.pdbx_strand_id
1 'polypeptide(L)'
;MRMSCKYMDLSLSGNHWCNRDYGPFVANPSSYHYSNRNGSYYYSNPNGSTYYNNGHGYSKYTPPGNSSNGSYEIASSGTNDQGNHYCSRDYGSDAANDNSYHYSNTDGSYYYSNSDGSTYYNSGDGYSQYTPGGK
;
A
#
# COMPACT_ATOMS: atom_id res chain seq x y z
N MET A 1 -17.63 14.61 3.85
CA MET A 1 -17.08 13.95 2.65
C MET A 1 -18.17 13.18 1.95
N ARG A 2 -18.29 13.27 0.61
CA ARG A 2 -19.11 12.35 -0.19
C ARG A 2 -18.15 11.46 -0.98
N MET A 3 -17.96 10.21 -0.55
CA MET A 3 -17.36 9.20 -1.42
C MET A 3 -18.34 8.94 -2.56
N SER A 4 -18.00 9.41 -3.76
CA SER A 4 -18.79 9.16 -4.97
C SER A 4 -17.96 8.28 -5.89
N CYS A 5 -18.11 6.94 -5.79
CA CYS A 5 -17.64 6.04 -6.83
C CYS A 5 -18.37 6.39 -8.13
N LYS A 6 -17.72 7.14 -9.02
CA LYS A 6 -18.36 7.63 -10.24
C LYS A 6 -18.51 6.57 -11.34
N TYR A 7 -17.91 5.39 -11.19
CA TYR A 7 -18.18 4.25 -12.08
C TYR A 7 -18.17 2.94 -11.27
N MET A 8 -19.35 2.51 -10.83
CA MET A 8 -19.61 1.11 -10.53
C MET A 8 -19.75 0.36 -11.86
N ASP A 9 -18.72 0.42 -12.72
CA ASP A 9 -18.64 -0.53 -13.81
C ASP A 9 -18.20 -1.85 -13.19
N LEU A 10 -19.18 -2.61 -12.72
CA LEU A 10 -19.11 -4.06 -12.84
C LEU A 10 -19.05 -4.35 -14.34
N SER A 11 -17.89 -4.06 -14.97
CA SER A 11 -17.61 -4.66 -16.25
C SER A 11 -17.75 -6.16 -16.03
N LEU A 12 -18.23 -6.91 -17.02
CA LEU A 12 -18.35 -8.37 -16.96
C LEU A 12 -17.02 -9.05 -16.52
N SER A 13 -15.91 -8.29 -16.48
CA SER A 13 -14.58 -8.61 -16.02
C SER A 13 -14.29 -8.41 -14.52
N GLY A 14 -15.13 -7.72 -13.73
CA GLY A 14 -14.93 -7.53 -12.27
C GLY A 14 -13.85 -6.52 -11.85
N ASN A 15 -13.45 -5.61 -12.74
CA ASN A 15 -12.57 -4.49 -12.39
C ASN A 15 -13.39 -3.34 -11.78
N HIS A 16 -12.82 -2.54 -10.89
CA HIS A 16 -13.55 -1.51 -10.15
C HIS A 16 -12.73 -0.23 -10.07
N TRP A 17 -13.34 0.90 -10.40
CA TRP A 17 -12.70 2.22 -10.38
C TRP A 17 -13.54 3.21 -9.58
N CYS A 18 -12.92 3.85 -8.59
CA CYS A 18 -13.59 4.87 -7.78
C CYS A 18 -12.76 6.14 -7.70
N ASN A 19 -13.33 7.22 -8.21
CA ASN A 19 -12.87 8.56 -7.88
C ASN A 19 -13.19 8.85 -6.41
N ARG A 20 -12.21 9.39 -5.70
CA ARG A 20 -12.34 9.76 -4.29
C ARG A 20 -12.17 11.28 -4.22
N ASP A 21 -13.28 12.00 -4.23
CA ASP A 21 -13.28 13.47 -4.18
C ASP A 21 -13.11 13.94 -2.72
N TYR A 22 -11.94 14.49 -2.41
CA TYR A 22 -11.60 15.06 -1.11
C TYR A 22 -11.71 16.60 -1.09
N GLY A 23 -12.23 17.21 -2.16
CA GLY A 23 -12.31 18.65 -2.34
C GLY A 23 -11.05 19.26 -2.98
N PRO A 24 -11.08 20.56 -3.34
CA PRO A 24 -10.05 21.20 -4.15
C PRO A 24 -8.77 21.55 -3.37
N PHE A 25 -8.78 21.45 -2.03
CA PHE A 25 -7.70 21.91 -1.17
C PHE A 25 -6.70 20.81 -0.77
N VAL A 26 -6.77 19.64 -1.40
CA VAL A 26 -5.80 18.56 -1.17
C VAL A 26 -4.71 18.58 -2.24
N ALA A 27 -3.53 18.04 -1.92
CA ALA A 27 -2.38 18.01 -2.83
C ALA A 27 -2.68 17.27 -4.15
N ASN A 28 -3.60 16.30 -4.11
CA ASN A 28 -4.11 15.60 -5.28
C ASN A 28 -5.65 15.55 -5.27
N PRO A 29 -6.31 16.56 -5.88
CA PRO A 29 -7.78 16.62 -5.93
C PRO A 29 -8.39 15.51 -6.81
N SER A 30 -7.59 14.89 -7.68
CA SER A 30 -7.98 13.78 -8.55
C SER A 30 -7.59 12.42 -7.96
N SER A 31 -7.87 12.23 -6.67
CA SER A 31 -7.60 10.95 -6.01
C SER A 31 -8.52 9.85 -6.54
N TYR A 32 -7.99 8.65 -6.70
CA TYR A 32 -8.78 7.50 -7.17
C TYR A 32 -8.24 6.18 -6.60
N HIS A 33 -9.07 5.15 -6.72
CA HIS A 33 -8.74 3.76 -6.47
C HIS A 33 -9.15 2.95 -7.68
N TYR A 34 -8.31 2.01 -8.09
CA TYR A 34 -8.58 1.06 -9.14
C TYR A 34 -8.23 -0.34 -8.65
N SER A 35 -9.10 -1.31 -8.84
CA SER A 35 -8.85 -2.72 -8.53
C SER A 35 -9.28 -3.61 -9.67
N ASN A 36 -8.59 -4.73 -9.86
CA ASN A 36 -8.84 -5.68 -10.92
C ASN A 36 -9.20 -7.04 -10.35
N ARG A 37 -9.83 -7.89 -11.16
CA ARG A 37 -10.18 -9.25 -10.77
C ARG A 37 -8.97 -10.14 -10.46
N ASN A 38 -7.81 -9.86 -11.06
CA ASN A 38 -6.56 -10.57 -10.78
C ASN A 38 -5.93 -10.15 -9.43
N GLY A 39 -6.63 -9.38 -8.60
CA GLY A 39 -6.16 -8.92 -7.29
C GLY A 39 -5.24 -7.69 -7.35
N SER A 40 -4.83 -7.25 -8.54
CA SER A 40 -4.02 -6.03 -8.68
C SER A 40 -4.85 -4.78 -8.39
N TYR A 41 -4.24 -3.80 -7.73
CA TYR A 41 -4.89 -2.53 -7.43
C TYR A 41 -3.93 -1.34 -7.44
N TYR A 42 -4.49 -0.15 -7.58
CA TYR A 42 -3.79 1.11 -7.61
C TYR A 42 -4.55 2.17 -6.81
N TYR A 43 -3.83 2.90 -5.97
CA TYR A 43 -4.33 4.07 -5.26
C TYR A 43 -3.55 5.31 -5.68
N SER A 44 -4.30 6.35 -6.01
CA SER A 44 -3.84 7.73 -6.07
C SER A 44 -4.48 8.47 -4.91
N ASN A 45 -3.68 8.91 -3.94
CA ASN A 45 -4.15 9.43 -2.65
C ASN A 45 -4.17 10.96 -2.64
N PRO A 46 -5.01 11.58 -1.77
CA PRO A 46 -5.19 13.03 -1.71
C PRO A 46 -3.96 13.77 -1.24
N ASN A 47 -3.10 13.12 -0.47
CA ASN A 47 -1.80 13.66 -0.08
C ASN A 47 -0.80 13.68 -1.24
N GLY A 48 -1.12 13.11 -2.42
CA GLY A 48 -0.27 13.01 -3.60
C GLY A 48 0.60 11.74 -3.65
N SER A 49 0.52 10.87 -2.63
CA SER A 49 1.16 9.56 -2.68
C SER A 49 0.42 8.61 -3.63
N THR A 50 1.12 7.59 -4.11
CA THR A 50 0.52 6.50 -4.88
C THR A 50 0.91 5.15 -4.30
N TYR A 51 0.06 4.16 -4.54
CA TYR A 51 0.33 2.78 -4.14
C TYR A 51 -0.13 1.85 -5.25
N TYR A 52 0.76 0.97 -5.71
CA TYR A 52 0.48 -0.04 -6.72
C TYR A 52 0.69 -1.43 -6.13
N ASN A 53 -0.18 -2.37 -6.47
CA ASN A 53 -0.03 -3.79 -6.18
C ASN A 53 -0.44 -4.59 -7.42
N ASN A 54 0.35 -5.59 -7.80
CA ASN A 54 0.11 -6.37 -9.01
C ASN A 54 -0.73 -7.64 -8.81
N GLY A 55 -1.25 -7.91 -7.59
CA GLY A 55 -2.01 -9.11 -7.25
C GLY A 55 -1.17 -10.38 -7.08
N HIS A 56 0.15 -10.28 -7.21
CA HIS A 56 1.09 -11.40 -7.24
C HIS A 56 2.35 -11.10 -6.38
N GLY A 57 2.15 -10.44 -5.23
CA GLY A 57 3.21 -10.15 -4.25
C GLY A 57 4.03 -8.88 -4.49
N TYR A 58 4.00 -8.30 -5.70
CA TYR A 58 4.67 -7.03 -5.94
C TYR A 58 3.80 -5.86 -5.51
N SER A 59 4.37 -4.98 -4.69
CA SER A 59 3.77 -3.70 -4.32
C SER A 59 4.80 -2.57 -4.38
N LYS A 60 4.33 -1.36 -4.74
CA LYS A 60 5.13 -0.16 -4.84
C LYS A 60 4.38 1.03 -4.25
N TYR A 61 4.88 1.57 -3.15
CA TYR A 61 4.46 2.86 -2.62
C TYR A 61 5.34 3.98 -3.19
N THR A 62 4.73 5.09 -3.57
CA THR A 62 5.43 6.30 -4.02
C THR A 62 4.96 7.48 -3.18
N PRO A 63 5.84 8.15 -2.42
CA PRO A 63 5.46 9.32 -1.63
C PRO A 63 5.10 10.52 -2.52
N PRO A 64 4.40 11.54 -1.98
CA PRO A 64 4.08 12.76 -2.72
C PRO A 64 5.33 13.63 -2.93
N GLY A 65 5.56 14.09 -4.16
CA GLY A 65 6.40 15.24 -4.50
C GLY A 65 7.85 15.25 -4.01
N ASN A 66 8.79 15.02 -4.93
CA ASN A 66 10.24 15.27 -4.81
C ASN A 66 10.94 14.63 -3.59
N SER A 67 10.99 13.31 -3.58
CA SER A 67 12.17 12.66 -3.04
C SER A 67 12.40 11.38 -3.80
N SER A 68 13.58 11.30 -4.42
CA SER A 68 14.26 10.07 -4.78
C SER A 68 13.90 9.03 -3.74
N ASN A 69 13.33 7.93 -4.23
CA ASN A 69 13.16 6.69 -3.51
C ASN A 69 14.28 6.56 -2.47
N GLY A 70 13.94 6.40 -1.20
CA GLY A 70 14.76 5.56 -0.34
C GLY A 70 14.69 4.18 -0.98
N SER A 71 15.50 3.99 -2.03
CA SER A 71 15.57 2.78 -2.83
C SER A 71 15.84 1.66 -1.86
N TYR A 72 14.83 0.85 -1.61
CA TYR A 72 15.04 -0.39 -0.89
C TYR A 72 15.21 -1.50 -1.92
N GLU A 73 16.16 -2.37 -1.67
CA GLU A 73 16.27 -3.62 -2.41
C GLU A 73 15.29 -4.63 -1.81
N ILE A 74 14.63 -5.43 -2.66
CA ILE A 74 13.85 -6.57 -2.17
C ILE A 74 14.87 -7.65 -1.78
N ALA A 75 15.23 -7.71 -0.51
CA ALA A 75 16.18 -8.71 -0.02
C ALA A 75 15.64 -10.14 -0.19
N SER A 76 14.33 -10.32 0.03
CA SER A 76 13.65 -11.60 -0.17
C SER A 76 12.14 -11.38 -0.26
N SER A 77 11.43 -12.20 -1.04
CA SER A 77 9.97 -12.25 -1.02
C SER A 77 9.47 -13.67 -1.31
N GLY A 78 8.21 -13.93 -0.96
CA GLY A 78 7.58 -15.20 -1.28
C GLY A 78 6.12 -15.26 -0.83
N THR A 79 5.48 -16.37 -1.19
CA THR A 79 4.11 -16.69 -0.82
C THR A 79 4.10 -18.10 -0.25
N ASN A 80 3.48 -18.30 0.91
CA ASN A 80 3.33 -19.62 1.51
C ASN A 80 2.11 -20.38 0.96
N ASP A 81 1.96 -21.66 1.31
CA ASP A 81 0.84 -22.50 0.83
C ASP A 81 -0.55 -22.01 1.26
N GLN A 82 -0.61 -21.10 2.24
CA GLN A 82 -1.84 -20.46 2.71
C GLN A 82 -2.17 -19.17 1.95
N GLY A 83 -1.32 -18.78 0.98
CA GLY A 83 -1.46 -17.56 0.18
C GLY A 83 -0.95 -16.29 0.87
N ASN A 84 -0.32 -16.39 2.04
CA ASN A 84 0.23 -15.24 2.74
C ASN A 84 1.55 -14.84 2.07
N HIS A 85 1.72 -13.55 1.86
CA HIS A 85 2.87 -12.98 1.19
C HIS A 85 3.79 -12.26 2.18
N TYR A 86 5.09 -12.42 2.00
CA TYR A 86 6.12 -11.73 2.76
C TYR A 86 7.12 -11.08 1.82
N CYS A 87 7.58 -9.89 2.18
CA CYS A 87 8.58 -9.14 1.44
C CYS A 87 9.51 -8.44 2.42
N SER A 88 10.75 -8.91 2.49
CA SER A 88 11.85 -8.23 3.17
C SER A 88 12.42 -7.12 2.28
N ARG A 89 12.80 -6.02 2.91
CA ARG A 89 13.22 -4.77 2.28
C ARG A 89 14.50 -4.31 2.96
N ASP A 90 15.52 -4.09 2.17
CA ASP A 90 16.80 -3.56 2.63
C ASP A 90 16.91 -2.10 2.22
N TYR A 91 16.91 -1.19 3.19
CA TYR A 91 17.03 0.26 2.99
C TYR A 91 18.48 0.75 3.11
N GLY A 92 19.44 -0.18 3.21
CA GLY A 92 20.86 0.09 3.46
C GLY A 92 21.21 0.20 4.94
N SER A 93 22.51 0.23 5.23
CA SER A 93 23.08 0.23 6.58
C SER A 93 22.75 1.45 7.44
N ASP A 94 22.21 2.52 6.83
CA ASP A 94 21.84 3.75 7.52
C ASP A 94 20.40 3.70 8.07
N ALA A 95 19.66 2.62 7.80
CA ALA A 95 18.31 2.43 8.30
C ALA A 95 18.28 2.35 9.84
N ALA A 96 17.15 2.75 10.43
CA ALA A 96 16.87 2.47 11.84
C ALA A 96 16.51 1.01 12.11
N ASN A 97 16.05 0.34 11.07
CA ASN A 97 15.64 -1.04 11.11
C ASN A 97 16.12 -1.74 9.84
N ASP A 98 17.20 -2.50 9.99
CA ASP A 98 17.78 -3.31 8.93
C ASP A 98 16.90 -4.53 8.57
N ASN A 99 15.90 -4.81 9.39
CA ASN A 99 14.89 -5.84 9.17
C ASN A 99 13.55 -5.21 8.80
N SER A 100 13.53 -4.40 7.76
CA SER A 100 12.29 -3.84 7.24
C SER A 100 11.56 -4.88 6.41
N TYR A 101 10.25 -5.05 6.63
CA TYR A 101 9.47 -6.03 5.89
C TYR A 101 7.99 -5.67 5.83
N HIS A 102 7.32 -6.28 4.86
CA HIS A 102 5.88 -6.29 4.72
C HIS A 102 5.38 -7.73 4.74
N TYR A 103 4.33 -7.98 5.50
CA TYR A 103 3.63 -9.25 5.56
C TYR A 103 2.15 -9.03 5.32
N SER A 104 1.53 -9.86 4.50
CA SER A 104 0.10 -9.75 4.18
C SER A 104 -0.54 -11.13 4.13
N ASN A 105 -1.69 -11.26 4.76
CA ASN A 105 -2.48 -12.48 4.85
C ASN A 105 -3.62 -12.47 3.83
N THR A 106 -4.14 -13.66 3.53
CA THR A 106 -5.30 -13.82 2.64
C THR A 106 -6.60 -13.29 3.23
N ASP A 107 -6.69 -13.16 4.55
CA ASP A 107 -7.80 -12.52 5.26
C ASP A 107 -7.81 -10.98 5.14
N GLY A 108 -6.82 -10.40 4.43
CA GLY A 108 -6.69 -8.96 4.22
C GLY A 108 -5.95 -8.23 5.34
N SER A 109 -5.59 -8.91 6.43
CA SER A 109 -4.70 -8.35 7.45
C SER A 109 -3.28 -8.20 6.91
N TYR A 110 -2.55 -7.19 7.39
CA TYR A 110 -1.17 -6.96 7.00
C TYR A 110 -0.36 -6.24 8.07
N TYR A 111 0.96 -6.37 7.95
CA TYR A 111 1.93 -5.78 8.85
C TYR A 111 3.06 -5.13 8.06
N TYR A 112 3.54 -3.99 8.56
CA TYR A 112 4.75 -3.32 8.12
C TYR A 112 5.72 -3.15 9.29
N SER A 113 6.97 -3.52 9.06
CA SER A 113 8.12 -3.06 9.82
C SER A 113 8.91 -2.13 8.91
N ASN A 114 8.98 -0.85 9.26
CA ASN A 114 9.54 0.19 8.40
C ASN A 114 11.00 0.48 8.77
N SER A 115 11.71 1.14 7.86
CA SER A 115 13.13 1.47 8.01
C SER A 115 13.41 2.59 8.99
N ASP A 116 12.40 3.37 9.36
CA ASP A 116 12.43 4.35 10.44
C ASP A 116 12.19 3.71 11.81
N GLY A 117 12.05 2.38 11.87
CA GLY A 117 11.75 1.62 13.09
C GLY A 117 10.28 1.66 13.50
N SER A 118 9.42 2.37 12.76
CA SER A 118 7.98 2.33 13.00
C SER A 118 7.37 1.02 12.52
N THR A 119 6.22 0.68 13.11
CA THR A 119 5.43 -0.48 12.67
C THR A 119 4.00 -0.09 12.42
N TYR A 120 3.35 -0.83 11.54
CA TYR A 120 1.94 -0.66 11.25
C TYR A 120 1.27 -2.02 11.09
N TYR A 121 0.20 -2.23 11.84
CA TYR A 121 -0.63 -3.42 11.77
C TYR A 121 -2.03 -3.04 11.30
N ASN A 122 -2.62 -3.87 10.45
CA ASN A 122 -4.02 -3.80 10.05
C ASN A 122 -4.62 -5.21 10.12
N SER A 123 -5.81 -5.33 10.69
CA SER A 123 -6.46 -6.62 10.91
C SER A 123 -7.30 -7.11 9.74
N GLY A 124 -7.46 -6.36 8.64
CA GLY A 124 -8.41 -6.65 7.57
C GLY A 124 -9.86 -6.29 7.90
N ASP A 125 -10.25 -6.39 9.17
CA ASP A 125 -11.62 -6.13 9.67
C ASP A 125 -11.84 -4.69 10.19
N GLY A 126 -10.98 -3.74 9.80
CA GLY A 126 -11.12 -2.33 10.13
C GLY A 126 -10.39 -1.86 11.38
N TYR A 127 -9.70 -2.73 12.11
CA TYR A 127 -8.73 -2.32 13.14
C TYR A 127 -7.37 -2.04 12.50
N SER A 128 -6.73 -0.95 12.94
CA SER A 128 -5.33 -0.68 12.63
C SER A 128 -4.60 -0.03 13.79
N GLN A 129 -3.30 -0.29 13.86
CA GLN A 129 -2.42 0.24 14.89
C GLN A 129 -1.10 0.68 14.28
N TYR A 130 -0.75 1.94 14.49
CA TYR A 130 0.56 2.48 14.19
C TYR A 130 1.38 2.56 15.48
N THR A 131 2.60 2.03 15.45
CA THR A 131 3.57 2.19 16.54
C THR A 131 4.72 3.05 16.01
N PRO A 132 4.94 4.25 16.56
CA PRO A 132 6.07 5.09 16.17
C PRO A 132 7.40 4.38 16.41
N GLY A 133 8.35 4.60 15.52
CA GLY A 133 9.74 4.16 15.72
C GLY A 133 10.44 5.05 16.74
N GLY A 134 11.41 4.48 17.46
CA GLY A 134 12.28 5.23 18.35
C GLY A 134 13.57 5.61 17.63
N LYS A 135 13.62 6.82 17.08
CA LYS A 135 14.87 7.53 16.83
C LYS A 135 14.73 8.99 17.21
#